data_AF-A0A093YLK9-F1
#
_entry.id   AF-A0A093YLK9-F1
#
_cell.length_a   1.000
_cell.length_b   1.000
_cell.length_c   1.000
_cell.angle_alpha   90.00
_cell.angle_beta   90.00
_cell.angle_gamma   90.00
#
_symmetry.space_group_name_H-M   'P 1'
#
loop_
_entity.id
_entity.type
_entity.pdbx_description
1 polymer ?
#
loop_
_entity_poly.entity_id
_entity_poly.type
_entity_poly.pdbx_seq_one_letter_code
_entity_poly.pdbx_strand_id
1 'polypeptide(L)'
;MSTRSGKTPKGKKANGTSSAFSEHTDKTRWRMLDDDGRQTWHYLEDDKEAEAWPQSFADKYFVGLPLDAPELPKAKTPLEAVNNGLEFFEKLQQPPGNWACEYGGPLFIMTGIIVAWTVTNTPIPEAHKIEMRNYIFARAHPEDGGWGLHIESDST
;
A
#
# COMPACT_ATOMS: atom_id res chain seq x y z
N MET A 1 44.61 32.65 -1.16
CA MET A 1 44.42 31.96 -2.46
C MET A 1 44.95 30.55 -2.34
N SER A 2 44.06 29.55 -2.32
CA SER A 2 44.38 28.18 -2.73
C SER A 2 43.06 27.44 -2.96
N THR A 3 42.65 27.41 -4.21
CA THR A 3 41.45 26.71 -4.70
C THR A 3 41.76 25.22 -4.81
N ARG A 4 41.21 24.38 -3.93
CA ARG A 4 41.11 22.94 -4.19
C ARG A 4 39.71 22.62 -4.69
N SER A 5 39.62 22.57 -6.02
CA SER A 5 38.52 21.94 -6.76
C SER A 5 38.50 20.44 -6.44
N GLY A 6 37.55 20.01 -5.62
CA GLY A 6 37.23 18.60 -5.40
C GLY A 6 36.21 18.16 -6.43
N LYS A 7 36.65 17.41 -7.45
CA LYS A 7 35.74 16.69 -8.36
C LYS A 7 34.95 15.66 -7.55
N THR A 8 33.63 15.83 -7.49
CA THR A 8 32.71 14.79 -7.03
C THR A 8 32.88 13.53 -7.89
N PRO A 9 33.09 12.33 -7.32
CA PRO A 9 33.11 11.12 -8.11
C PRO A 9 31.72 10.90 -8.71
N LYS A 10 31.65 10.73 -10.04
CA LYS A 10 30.44 10.23 -10.68
C LYS A 10 30.17 8.84 -10.14
N GLY A 11 29.18 8.71 -9.27
CA GLY A 11 28.66 7.43 -8.82
C GLY A 11 28.31 6.59 -10.04
N LYS A 12 28.86 5.37 -10.08
CA LYS A 12 28.40 4.33 -11.00
C LYS A 12 26.91 4.18 -10.76
N LYS A 13 26.09 4.22 -11.83
CA LYS A 13 24.72 3.70 -11.75
C LYS A 13 24.85 2.26 -11.25
N ALA A 14 24.37 2.00 -10.03
CA ALA A 14 24.09 0.64 -9.63
C ALA A 14 23.12 0.11 -10.68
N ASN A 15 23.55 -0.89 -11.45
CA ASN A 15 22.62 -1.74 -12.17
C ASN A 15 21.78 -2.41 -11.08
N GLY A 16 20.61 -1.81 -10.80
CA GLY A 16 19.65 -2.35 -9.87
C GLY A 16 19.39 -3.79 -10.27
N THR A 17 19.81 -4.69 -9.40
CA THR A 17 19.46 -6.10 -9.36
C THR A 17 17.96 -6.24 -9.62
N SER A 18 17.59 -6.79 -10.77
CA SER A 18 16.23 -7.31 -10.93
C SER A 18 16.07 -8.46 -9.92
N SER A 19 15.17 -8.30 -8.96
CA SER A 19 14.76 -9.37 -8.05
C SER A 19 13.22 -9.38 -8.04
N ALA A 20 12.59 -9.88 -9.10
CA ALA A 20 12.21 -11.29 -9.28
C ALA A 20 10.90 -11.72 -8.56
N PHE A 21 9.95 -10.79 -8.35
CA PHE A 21 8.54 -11.14 -8.15
C PHE A 21 7.67 -10.21 -8.99
N SER A 22 7.16 -10.71 -10.12
CA SER A 22 6.31 -9.95 -11.06
C SER A 22 4.82 -10.25 -10.90
N GLU A 23 4.48 -11.19 -10.03
CA GLU A 23 3.12 -11.63 -9.84
C GLU A 23 2.40 -10.69 -8.89
N HIS A 24 1.42 -10.01 -9.43
CA HIS A 24 0.48 -9.16 -8.72
C HIS A 24 -0.91 -9.73 -8.92
N THR A 25 -1.73 -9.58 -7.88
CA THR A 25 -3.16 -9.85 -7.99
C THR A 25 -3.84 -8.77 -8.85
N ASP A 26 -5.00 -9.11 -9.42
CA ASP A 26 -5.84 -8.10 -10.06
C ASP A 26 -6.45 -7.18 -9.00
N LYS A 27 -5.96 -5.94 -8.93
CA LYS A 27 -6.40 -4.93 -7.96
C LYS A 27 -7.90 -4.63 -8.04
N THR A 28 -8.54 -4.87 -9.18
CA THR A 28 -9.97 -4.62 -9.37
C THR A 28 -10.84 -5.66 -8.65
N ARG A 29 -10.25 -6.77 -8.19
CA ARG A 29 -10.93 -7.86 -7.49
C ARG A 29 -10.91 -7.75 -5.96
N TRP A 30 -10.19 -6.79 -5.39
CA TRP A 30 -10.16 -6.58 -3.95
C TRP A 30 -11.37 -5.76 -3.46
N ARG A 31 -11.95 -6.16 -2.34
CA ARG A 31 -12.99 -5.44 -1.59
C ARG A 31 -12.65 -5.33 -0.12
N MET A 32 -12.86 -4.16 0.45
CA MET A 32 -12.87 -3.96 1.87
C MET A 32 -14.31 -4.09 2.39
N LEU A 33 -14.51 -5.02 3.31
CA LEU A 33 -15.71 -5.06 4.15
C LEU A 33 -15.40 -4.34 5.46
N ASP A 34 -16.23 -3.35 5.79
CA ASP A 34 -16.29 -2.74 7.11
C ASP A 34 -17.59 -3.16 7.80
N ASP A 35 -17.47 -4.01 8.82
CA ASP A 35 -18.57 -4.50 9.65
C ASP A 35 -18.43 -3.90 11.05
N ASP A 36 -19.12 -2.78 11.29
CA ASP A 36 -19.11 -2.03 12.54
C ASP A 36 -17.69 -1.68 13.05
N GLY A 37 -16.82 -1.22 12.13
CA GLY A 37 -15.43 -0.87 12.39
C GLY A 37 -14.43 -2.02 12.17
N ARG A 38 -14.89 -3.25 11.97
CA ARG A 38 -14.03 -4.38 11.63
C ARG A 38 -13.73 -4.41 10.14
N GLN A 39 -12.49 -4.07 9.79
CA GLN A 39 -12.03 -4.03 8.40
C GLN A 39 -11.38 -5.35 7.97
N THR A 40 -11.86 -5.91 6.86
CA THR A 40 -11.31 -7.13 6.25
C THR A 40 -11.24 -6.99 4.73
N TRP A 41 -10.15 -7.51 4.13
CA TRP A 41 -9.93 -7.49 2.69
C TRP A 41 -10.22 -8.85 2.06
N HIS A 42 -11.07 -8.83 1.03
CA HIS A 42 -11.55 -10.01 0.31
C HIS A 42 -11.13 -9.92 -1.15
N TYR A 43 -10.58 -11.01 -1.69
CA TYR A 43 -10.26 -11.13 -3.11
C TYR A 43 -11.34 -11.95 -3.80
N LEU A 44 -12.03 -11.34 -4.77
CA LEU A 44 -13.17 -11.96 -5.45
C LEU A 44 -12.68 -12.75 -6.67
N GLU A 45 -12.70 -14.08 -6.57
CA GLU A 45 -12.24 -14.98 -7.65
C GLU A 45 -13.29 -15.14 -8.76
N ASP A 46 -14.58 -15.01 -8.43
CA ASP A 46 -15.68 -15.20 -9.38
C ASP A 46 -16.17 -13.87 -9.97
N ASP A 47 -16.40 -13.86 -11.29
CA ASP A 47 -16.84 -12.65 -12.00
C ASP A 47 -18.24 -12.19 -11.58
N LYS A 48 -19.14 -13.11 -11.22
CA LYS A 48 -20.49 -12.75 -10.77
C LYS A 48 -20.45 -12.15 -9.37
N GLU A 49 -19.56 -12.64 -8.51
CA GLU A 49 -19.32 -12.04 -7.20
C GLU A 49 -18.74 -10.62 -7.34
N ALA A 50 -17.77 -10.43 -8.24
CA ALA A 50 -17.21 -9.11 -8.54
C ALA A 50 -18.23 -8.13 -9.12
N GLU A 51 -19.19 -8.62 -9.91
CA GLU A 51 -20.33 -7.84 -10.43
C GLU A 51 -21.34 -7.52 -9.32
N ALA A 52 -21.65 -8.48 -8.44
CA ALA A 52 -22.60 -8.32 -7.34
C ALA A 52 -22.08 -7.38 -6.24
N TRP A 53 -20.77 -7.30 -6.04
CA TRP A 53 -20.11 -6.40 -5.11
C TRP A 53 -19.12 -5.53 -5.87
N PRO A 54 -19.54 -4.38 -6.43
CA PRO A 54 -18.65 -3.47 -7.16
C PRO A 54 -17.68 -2.74 -6.21
N GLN A 55 -16.52 -2.29 -6.73
CA GLN A 55 -15.58 -1.48 -5.94
C GLN A 55 -16.18 -0.12 -5.58
N SER A 56 -16.12 0.22 -4.29
CA SER A 56 -16.38 1.56 -3.80
C SER A 56 -15.27 2.54 -4.17
N PHE A 57 -15.52 3.84 -3.98
CA PHE A 57 -14.48 4.88 -4.10
C PHE A 57 -13.31 4.61 -3.14
N ALA A 58 -13.61 4.18 -1.92
CA ALA A 58 -12.61 3.83 -0.92
C ALA A 58 -11.77 2.60 -1.31
N ASP A 59 -12.39 1.55 -1.85
CA ASP A 59 -11.66 0.36 -2.33
C ASP A 59 -10.58 0.77 -3.33
N LYS A 60 -10.98 1.55 -4.35
CA LYS A 60 -10.05 2.05 -5.39
C LYS A 60 -8.94 2.90 -4.78
N TYR A 61 -9.25 3.76 -3.81
CA TYR A 61 -8.26 4.59 -3.12
C TYR A 61 -7.21 3.75 -2.42
N PHE A 62 -7.62 2.77 -1.58
CA PHE A 62 -6.70 1.97 -0.79
C PHE A 62 -5.86 0.99 -1.63
N VAL A 63 -6.38 0.51 -2.76
CA VAL A 63 -5.60 -0.36 -3.67
C VAL A 63 -4.79 0.43 -4.72
N GLY A 64 -4.92 1.75 -4.76
CA GLY A 64 -4.19 2.64 -5.66
C GLY A 64 -4.65 2.53 -7.12
N LEU A 65 -5.95 2.37 -7.34
CA LEU A 65 -6.58 2.44 -8.66
C LEU A 65 -7.00 3.88 -9.00
N PRO A 66 -7.15 4.23 -10.30
CA PRO A 66 -7.74 5.51 -10.69
C PRO A 66 -9.11 5.73 -10.06
N LEU A 67 -9.32 6.91 -9.49
CA LEU A 67 -10.55 7.27 -8.78
C LEU A 67 -11.62 7.88 -9.67
N ASP A 68 -11.23 8.37 -10.86
CA ASP A 68 -12.07 9.14 -11.78
C ASP A 68 -12.82 10.30 -11.07
N ALA A 69 -12.23 10.85 -10.01
CA ALA A 69 -12.78 11.96 -9.25
C ALA A 69 -12.69 13.25 -10.07
N PRO A 70 -13.70 14.15 -9.99
CA PRO A 70 -13.62 15.44 -10.67
C PRO A 70 -12.47 16.27 -10.12
N GLU A 71 -11.77 16.99 -10.99
CA GLU A 71 -10.77 17.97 -10.56
C GLU A 71 -11.46 19.13 -9.82
N LEU A 72 -10.99 19.40 -8.61
CA LEU A 72 -11.47 20.54 -7.82
C LEU A 72 -10.67 21.81 -8.18
N PRO A 73 -11.29 23.01 -8.12
CA PRO A 73 -10.59 24.26 -8.36
C PRO A 73 -9.38 24.40 -7.42
N LYS A 74 -8.24 24.88 -7.96
CA LYS A 74 -7.06 25.13 -7.13
C LYS A 74 -7.37 26.15 -6.04
N ALA A 75 -7.31 25.71 -4.78
CA ALA A 75 -7.53 26.56 -3.62
C ALA A 75 -6.51 27.71 -3.58
N LYS A 76 -7.00 28.90 -3.25
CA LYS A 76 -6.23 30.15 -3.06
C LYS A 76 -6.29 30.64 -1.62
N THR A 77 -7.20 30.11 -0.82
CA THR A 77 -7.35 30.42 0.61
C THR A 77 -7.33 29.14 1.45
N PRO A 78 -7.01 29.23 2.76
CA PRO A 78 -7.09 28.09 3.67
C PRO A 78 -8.50 27.47 3.72
N LEU A 79 -9.56 28.29 3.68
CA LEU A 79 -10.93 27.80 3.71
C LEU A 79 -11.28 26.98 2.45
N GLU A 80 -10.87 27.44 1.28
CA GLU A 80 -11.05 26.68 0.03
C GLU A 80 -10.28 25.36 0.06
N ALA A 81 -9.06 25.35 0.64
CA ALA A 81 -8.28 24.12 0.78
C ALA A 81 -8.97 23.11 1.71
N VAL A 82 -9.56 23.57 2.83
CA VAL A 82 -10.34 22.74 3.73
C VAL A 82 -11.57 22.19 3.04
N ASN A 83 -12.32 23.01 2.30
CA ASN A 83 -13.51 22.56 1.58
C ASN A 83 -13.16 21.49 0.54
N ASN A 84 -12.12 21.71 -0.27
CA ASN A 84 -11.66 20.72 -1.24
C ASN A 84 -11.22 19.40 -0.56
N GLY A 85 -10.51 19.52 0.56
CA GLY A 85 -10.06 18.37 1.34
C GLY A 85 -11.23 17.56 1.90
N LEU A 86 -12.23 18.22 2.49
CA LEU A 86 -13.42 17.56 3.03
C LEU A 86 -14.28 16.94 1.94
N GLU A 87 -14.47 17.63 0.81
CA GLU A 87 -15.20 17.11 -0.35
C GLU A 87 -14.54 15.82 -0.88
N PHE A 88 -13.21 15.71 -0.86
CA PHE A 88 -12.54 14.46 -1.19
C PHE A 88 -12.68 13.42 -0.05
N PHE A 89 -12.40 13.83 1.19
CA PHE A 89 -12.25 12.91 2.32
C PHE A 89 -13.57 12.28 2.77
N GLU A 90 -14.71 12.96 2.60
CA GLU A 90 -16.03 12.39 2.87
C GLU A 90 -16.32 11.14 2.01
N LYS A 91 -15.74 11.07 0.80
CA LYS A 91 -15.90 9.93 -0.12
C LYS A 91 -15.17 8.67 0.34
N LEU A 92 -14.30 8.79 1.35
CA LEU A 92 -13.56 7.67 1.96
C LEU A 92 -14.26 7.09 3.20
N GLN A 93 -15.34 7.71 3.67
CA GLN A 93 -16.11 7.20 4.81
C GLN A 93 -16.72 5.83 4.48
N GLN A 94 -16.59 4.89 5.42
CA GLN A 94 -17.13 3.54 5.30
C GLN A 94 -18.62 3.52 5.64
N PRO A 95 -19.39 2.49 5.20
CA PRO A 95 -20.83 2.42 5.48
C PRO A 95 -21.22 2.57 6.96
N PRO A 96 -20.46 2.05 7.95
CA PRO A 96 -20.75 2.27 9.37
C PRO A 96 -20.46 3.68 9.88
N GLY A 97 -19.79 4.53 9.09
CA GLY A 97 -19.52 5.94 9.41
C GLY A 97 -18.09 6.23 9.90
N ASN A 98 -17.24 5.21 10.03
CA ASN A 98 -15.81 5.36 10.34
C ASN A 98 -14.97 5.55 9.06
N TRP A 99 -13.67 5.80 9.23
CA TRP A 99 -12.71 5.85 8.13
C TRP A 99 -11.71 4.71 8.24
N ALA A 100 -11.46 4.03 7.12
CA ALA A 100 -10.38 3.07 7.02
C ALA A 100 -9.02 3.75 6.96
N CYS A 101 -7.97 3.01 7.29
CA CYS A 101 -6.61 3.50 7.22
C CYS A 101 -5.63 2.38 6.90
N GLU A 102 -4.55 2.75 6.20
CA GLU A 102 -3.32 1.97 6.29
C GLU A 102 -2.71 2.29 7.66
N TYR A 103 -2.61 1.26 8.50
CA TYR A 103 -2.07 1.37 9.85
C TYR A 103 -0.82 0.49 9.99
N GLY A 104 0.06 0.60 9.01
CA GLY A 104 1.30 -0.16 8.93
C GLY A 104 2.46 0.50 9.66
N GLY A 105 3.68 0.17 9.22
CA GLY A 105 4.92 0.73 9.73
C GLY A 105 5.88 -0.32 10.27
N PRO A 106 5.55 -1.05 11.35
CA PRO A 106 6.42 -2.09 11.89
C PRO A 106 6.59 -3.28 10.94
N LEU A 107 7.83 -3.71 10.70
CA LEU A 107 8.13 -4.80 9.75
C LEU A 107 8.19 -6.21 10.38
N PHE A 108 8.12 -6.29 11.72
CA PHE A 108 8.19 -7.56 12.45
C PHE A 108 6.82 -8.23 12.67
N ILE A 109 5.71 -7.51 12.49
CA ILE A 109 4.36 -8.04 12.76
C ILE A 109 3.97 -9.10 11.73
N MET A 110 4.03 -8.76 10.44
CA MET A 110 3.65 -9.67 9.35
C MET A 110 4.53 -10.92 9.35
N THR A 111 5.84 -10.76 9.57
CA THR A 111 6.80 -11.86 9.68
C THR A 111 6.40 -12.84 10.79
N GLY A 112 6.03 -12.34 11.97
CA GLY A 112 5.55 -13.18 13.06
C GLY A 112 4.28 -13.97 12.72
N ILE A 113 3.33 -13.33 12.03
CA ILE A 113 2.09 -13.97 11.56
C ILE A 113 2.39 -15.08 10.54
N ILE A 114 3.24 -14.81 9.54
CA ILE A 114 3.62 -15.80 8.51
C ILE A 114 4.27 -17.02 9.16
N VAL A 115 5.20 -16.82 10.10
CA VAL A 115 5.85 -17.93 10.82
C VAL A 115 4.81 -18.74 11.61
N ALA A 116 3.93 -18.08 12.37
CA ALA A 116 2.89 -18.74 13.15
C ALA A 116 1.95 -19.57 12.26
N TRP A 117 1.48 -19.01 11.14
CA TRP A 117 0.62 -19.71 10.19
C TRP A 117 1.32 -20.89 9.52
N THR A 118 2.61 -20.74 9.19
CA THR A 118 3.41 -21.84 8.62
C THR A 118 3.55 -23.00 9.61
N VAL A 119 3.93 -22.72 10.87
CA VAL A 119 4.11 -23.76 11.91
C VAL A 119 2.80 -24.47 12.24
N THR A 120 1.68 -23.75 12.21
CA THR A 120 0.36 -24.28 12.54
C THR A 120 -0.36 -24.92 11.34
N ASN A 121 0.24 -24.91 10.14
CA ASN A 121 -0.42 -25.29 8.88
C ASN A 121 -1.74 -24.54 8.65
N THR A 122 -1.83 -23.28 9.10
CA THR A 122 -2.99 -22.43 8.83
C THR A 122 -3.01 -22.06 7.35
N PRO A 123 -4.10 -22.38 6.60
CA PRO A 123 -4.20 -22.00 5.20
C PRO A 123 -4.20 -20.47 5.05
N ILE A 124 -3.41 -19.99 4.09
CA ILE A 124 -3.41 -18.58 3.67
C ILE A 124 -3.98 -18.54 2.26
N PRO A 125 -5.00 -17.71 1.97
CA PRO A 125 -5.50 -17.55 0.60
C PRO A 125 -4.37 -17.09 -0.32
N GLU A 126 -4.38 -17.56 -1.57
CA GLU A 126 -3.25 -17.36 -2.48
C GLU A 126 -3.04 -15.87 -2.82
N ALA A 127 -4.12 -15.13 -3.05
CA ALA A 127 -4.07 -13.68 -3.26
C ALA A 127 -3.40 -12.93 -2.09
N HIS A 128 -3.69 -13.32 -0.85
CA HIS A 128 -3.06 -12.73 0.34
C HIS A 128 -1.57 -13.09 0.42
N LYS A 129 -1.16 -14.33 0.08
CA LYS A 129 0.27 -14.68 0.04
C LYS A 129 1.04 -13.83 -0.97
N ILE A 130 0.46 -13.65 -2.16
CA ILE A 130 1.05 -12.84 -3.23
C ILE A 130 1.26 -11.40 -2.74
N GLU A 131 0.24 -10.77 -2.17
CA GLU A 131 0.36 -9.37 -1.73
C GLU A 131 1.15 -9.19 -0.43
N MET A 132 1.16 -10.16 0.49
CA MET A 132 2.08 -10.14 1.64
C MET A 132 3.54 -10.19 1.19
N ARG A 133 3.86 -11.07 0.23
CA ARG A 133 5.18 -11.12 -0.41
C ARG A 133 5.52 -9.79 -1.06
N ASN A 134 4.64 -9.27 -1.91
CA ASN A 134 4.86 -8.01 -2.60
C ASN A 134 5.08 -6.85 -1.61
N TYR A 135 4.31 -6.79 -0.52
CA TYR A 135 4.48 -5.80 0.54
C TYR A 135 5.88 -5.86 1.16
N ILE A 136 6.33 -7.04 1.57
CA ILE A 136 7.64 -7.24 2.21
C ILE A 136 8.76 -6.83 1.26
N PHE A 137 8.77 -7.34 0.02
CA PHE A 137 9.85 -7.05 -0.93
C PHE A 137 9.85 -5.61 -1.44
N ALA A 138 8.70 -4.94 -1.50
CA ALA A 138 8.64 -3.51 -1.80
C ALA A 138 9.33 -2.63 -0.75
N ARG A 139 9.66 -3.19 0.43
CA ARG A 139 10.31 -2.51 1.56
C ARG A 139 11.75 -2.97 1.79
N ALA A 140 12.29 -3.81 0.90
CA ALA A 140 13.70 -4.16 0.94
C ALA A 140 14.55 -2.93 0.61
N HIS A 141 15.59 -2.68 1.39
CA HIS A 141 16.48 -1.56 1.17
C HIS A 141 17.21 -1.73 -0.18
N PRO A 142 17.26 -0.68 -1.02
CA PRO A 142 17.64 -0.81 -2.43
C PRO A 142 19.10 -1.18 -2.68
N GLU A 143 19.99 -0.97 -1.70
CA GLU A 143 21.43 -1.23 -1.88
C GLU A 143 21.88 -2.58 -1.30
N ASP A 144 21.43 -2.94 -0.10
CA ASP A 144 21.86 -4.15 0.62
C ASP A 144 20.78 -5.25 0.66
N GLY A 145 19.54 -4.93 0.25
CA GLY A 145 18.41 -5.86 0.26
C GLY A 145 17.85 -6.20 1.65
N GLY A 146 18.28 -5.48 2.69
CA GLY A 146 17.86 -5.72 4.07
C GLY A 146 16.51 -5.11 4.43
N TRP A 147 16.06 -5.37 5.66
CA TRP A 147 14.91 -4.72 6.30
C TRP A 147 15.31 -4.26 7.69
N GLY A 148 14.71 -3.17 8.17
CA GLY A 148 14.88 -2.70 9.54
C GLY A 148 13.68 -2.99 10.43
N LEU A 149 13.61 -2.31 11.59
CA LEU A 149 12.53 -2.42 12.56
C LEU A 149 11.17 -1.93 12.01
N HIS A 150 11.18 -0.89 11.17
CA HIS A 150 10.00 -0.28 10.54
C HIS A 150 10.32 0.23 9.12
N ILE A 151 9.32 0.67 8.37
CA ILE A 151 9.48 1.11 6.96
C ILE A 151 10.43 2.29 6.72
N GLU A 152 10.86 3.00 7.77
CA GLU A 152 11.77 4.16 7.70
C GLU A 152 13.15 3.90 8.33
N SER A 153 13.39 2.70 8.87
CA SER A 153 14.66 2.37 9.55
C SER A 153 15.70 1.80 8.59
N ASP A 154 16.97 2.00 8.93
CA ASP A 154 18.09 1.29 8.31
C ASP A 154 17.97 -0.23 8.47
N SER A 155 18.60 -0.99 7.57
CA SER A 155 18.70 -2.45 7.65
C SER A 155 19.34 -2.91 8.97
N THR A 156 18.79 -3.94 9.61
CA THR A 156 19.25 -4.51 10.90
C THR A 156 19.65 -5.97 10.83
#